data_AF-A0A8S4QYB8-F1
#
_entry.id   AF-A0A8S4QYB8-F1
#
_cell.length_a   1.000
_cell.length_b   1.000
_cell.length_c   1.000
_cell.angle_alpha   90.00
_cell.angle_beta   90.00
_cell.angle_gamma   90.00
#
_symmetry.space_group_name_H-M   'P 1'
#
loop_
_entity.id
_entity.type
_entity.pdbx_description
1 polymer ?
#
loop_
_entity_poly.entity_id
_entity_poly.type
_entity_poly.pdbx_seq_one_letter_code
_entity_poly.pdbx_strand_id
1 'polypeptide(L)'
;MTYGSETWSLTMGLIRSLRVTQGTMERAMLGVSLRDQIRNEEICRRTRVSDIAQQVAKLNWQWAEHIARRTDGNWGLKVLEWQPRTGKRRVGRLTTRWIDDIRRVAVSRWTQAAQDRGLWNSLQKTYVQQWTLRTEMMMRMKL
;
A
#
# COMPACT_ATOMS: atom_id res chain seq x y z
N MET A 1 8.93 -4.38 -10.28
CA MET A 1 7.59 -3.85 -10.63
C MET A 1 7.03 -2.79 -9.67
N THR A 2 7.70 -2.49 -8.55
CA THR A 2 7.17 -1.60 -7.49
C THR A 2 7.58 -0.13 -7.65
N TYR A 3 8.30 0.22 -8.70
CA TYR A 3 8.74 1.59 -8.94
C TYR A 3 7.52 2.53 -9.04
N GLY A 4 7.51 3.61 -8.25
CA GLY A 4 6.42 4.59 -8.21
C GLY A 4 5.21 4.20 -7.34
N SER A 5 5.13 2.95 -6.87
CA SER A 5 4.02 2.46 -6.03
C SER A 5 3.89 3.17 -4.67
N GLU A 6 4.97 3.82 -4.25
CA GLU A 6 5.08 4.70 -3.08
C GLU A 6 4.06 5.84 -3.07
N THR A 7 3.71 6.34 -4.26
CA THR A 7 2.83 7.51 -4.45
C THR A 7 1.36 7.14 -4.70
N TRP A 8 1.04 5.85 -4.77
CA TRP A 8 -0.28 5.38 -5.18
C TRP A 8 -1.27 5.29 -4.02
N SER A 9 -2.52 5.70 -4.26
CA SER A 9 -3.61 5.47 -3.31
C SER A 9 -3.92 3.98 -3.29
N LEU A 10 -3.61 3.30 -2.18
CA LEU A 10 -3.75 1.86 -2.10
C LEU A 10 -5.22 1.47 -2.13
N THR A 11 -5.54 0.57 -3.05
CA THR A 11 -6.90 0.05 -3.23
C THR A 11 -6.85 -1.46 -3.33
N MET A 12 -7.90 -2.13 -2.88
CA MET A 12 -8.00 -3.59 -2.93
C MET A 12 -7.82 -4.15 -4.34
N GLY A 13 -8.40 -3.49 -5.35
CA GLY A 13 -8.22 -3.88 -6.76
C GLY A 13 -6.78 -3.80 -7.23
N LEU A 14 -6.07 -2.73 -6.84
CA LEU A 14 -4.66 -2.53 -7.15
C LEU A 14 -3.79 -3.62 -6.54
N ILE A 15 -3.95 -3.90 -5.24
CA ILE A 15 -3.16 -4.94 -4.56
C ILE A 15 -3.48 -6.33 -5.12
N ARG A 16 -4.75 -6.61 -5.42
CA ARG A 16 -5.14 -7.86 -6.09
C ARG A 16 -4.44 -8.01 -7.43
N SER A 17 -4.44 -6.97 -8.26
CA SER A 17 -3.77 -6.98 -9.57
C SER A 17 -2.26 -7.22 -9.42
N LEU A 18 -1.62 -6.58 -8.44
CA LEU A 18 -0.20 -6.77 -8.15
C LEU A 18 0.10 -8.22 -7.72
N ARG A 19 -0.71 -8.80 -6.84
CA ARG A 19 -0.55 -10.21 -6.42
C ARG A 19 -0.76 -11.20 -7.56
N VAL A 20 -1.72 -10.94 -8.46
CA VAL A 20 -1.92 -11.76 -9.67
C VAL A 20 -0.69 -11.68 -10.58
N THR A 21 -0.15 -10.48 -10.76
CA THR A 21 1.07 -10.27 -11.57
C THR A 21 2.27 -10.99 -10.95
N GLN A 22 2.47 -10.85 -9.64
CA GLN A 22 3.49 -11.58 -8.88
C GLN A 22 3.36 -13.09 -9.05
N GLY A 23 2.17 -13.66 -8.81
CA GLY A 23 1.95 -15.11 -8.94
C GLY A 23 2.09 -15.64 -10.36
N THR A 24 1.94 -14.78 -11.38
CA THR A 24 2.24 -15.14 -12.79
C THR A 24 3.75 -15.19 -13.01
N MET A 25 4.49 -14.21 -12.48
CA MET A 25 5.95 -14.20 -12.55
C MET A 25 6.58 -15.36 -11.78
N GLU A 26 6.09 -15.67 -10.57
CA GLU A 26 6.58 -16.80 -9.77
C GLU A 26 6.37 -18.14 -10.48
N ARG A 27 5.24 -18.32 -11.17
CA ARG A 27 5.00 -19.50 -12.01
C ARG A 27 5.98 -19.60 -13.17
N ALA A 28 6.21 -18.48 -13.86
CA ALA A 28 7.17 -18.42 -14.96
C ALA A 28 8.60 -18.74 -14.48
N MET A 29 8.99 -18.25 -13.30
CA MET A 29 10.30 -18.56 -12.69
C MET A 29 10.48 -20.05 -12.39
N LEU A 30 9.40 -20.74 -11.97
CA LEU A 30 9.43 -22.17 -11.65
C LEU A 30 9.13 -23.08 -12.86
N GLY A 31 8.77 -22.52 -14.02
CA GLY A 31 8.32 -23.30 -15.17
C GLY A 31 7.00 -24.05 -14.97
N VAL A 32 6.16 -23.60 -14.03
CA VAL A 32 4.90 -24.27 -13.65
C VAL A 32 3.73 -23.69 -14.42
N SER A 33 2.89 -24.55 -14.97
CA SER A 33 1.67 -24.19 -15.67
C SER A 33 0.47 -24.14 -14.72
N LEU A 34 -0.64 -23.54 -15.18
CA LEU A 34 -1.91 -23.61 -14.44
C LEU A 34 -2.50 -25.03 -14.38
N ARG A 35 -2.09 -25.93 -15.28
CA ARG A 35 -2.58 -27.33 -15.34
C ARG A 35 -2.03 -28.18 -14.21
N ASP A 36 -0.88 -27.81 -13.66
CA ASP A 36 -0.25 -28.54 -12.55
C ASP A 36 -1.02 -28.38 -11.24
N GLN A 37 -2.04 -27.51 -11.20
CA GLN A 37 -2.93 -27.25 -10.06
C GLN A 37 -2.19 -27.01 -8.73
N ILE A 38 -0.96 -26.51 -8.80
CA ILE A 38 -0.16 -26.19 -7.62
C ILE A 38 -0.77 -24.97 -6.93
N ARG A 39 -0.99 -25.09 -5.62
CA ARG A 39 -1.51 -24.01 -4.78
C ARG A 39 -0.54 -22.82 -4.79
N ASN A 40 -1.08 -21.60 -4.79
CA ASN A 40 -0.27 -20.37 -4.71
C ASN A 40 0.64 -20.35 -3.47
N GLU A 41 0.17 -20.88 -2.33
CA GLU A 41 0.93 -20.98 -1.09
C GLU A 41 2.23 -21.78 -1.26
N GLU A 42 2.18 -22.86 -2.04
CA GLU A 42 3.32 -23.73 -2.33
C GLU A 42 4.29 -23.06 -3.32
N ILE A 43 3.76 -22.31 -4.30
CA ILE A 43 4.57 -21.50 -5.22
C ILE A 43 5.33 -20.41 -4.44
N CYS A 44 4.68 -19.71 -3.52
CA CYS A 44 5.32 -18.71 -2.68
C CYS A 44 6.35 -19.34 -1.73
N ARG A 45 6.08 -20.52 -1.17
CA ARG A 45 7.04 -21.25 -0.31
C ARG A 45 8.32 -21.59 -1.06
N ARG A 46 8.21 -22.03 -2.32
CA ARG A 46 9.36 -22.41 -3.17
C ARG A 46 10.20 -21.21 -3.57
N THR A 47 9.56 -20.11 -3.96
CA THR A 47 10.26 -18.90 -4.42
C THR A 47 10.82 -18.04 -3.28
N ARG A 48 10.26 -18.15 -2.06
CA ARG A 48 10.62 -17.34 -0.88
C ARG A 48 10.55 -15.83 -1.14
N VAL A 49 9.77 -15.40 -2.13
CA VAL A 49 9.59 -13.99 -2.47
C VAL A 49 8.65 -13.35 -1.44
N SER A 50 8.98 -12.15 -0.99
CA SER A 50 8.12 -11.40 -0.06
C SER A 50 6.80 -11.00 -0.75
N ASP A 51 5.70 -11.00 0.01
CA ASP A 51 4.40 -10.55 -0.50
C ASP A 51 4.48 -9.11 -1.01
N ILE A 52 4.11 -8.90 -2.27
CA ILE A 52 4.13 -7.56 -2.88
C ILE A 52 3.23 -6.57 -2.14
N ALA A 53 2.16 -7.03 -1.50
CA ALA A 53 1.30 -6.16 -0.70
C ALA A 53 2.07 -5.57 0.50
N GLN A 54 2.90 -6.38 1.15
CA GLN A 54 3.75 -5.92 2.25
C GLN A 54 4.79 -4.92 1.76
N GLN A 55 5.44 -5.23 0.64
CA GLN A 55 6.48 -4.36 0.09
C GLN A 55 5.91 -3.01 -0.32
N VAL A 56 4.79 -2.98 -1.05
CA VAL A 56 4.15 -1.75 -1.49
C VAL A 56 3.61 -0.93 -0.32
N ALA A 57 2.99 -1.57 0.68
CA ALA A 57 2.53 -0.87 1.88
C ALA A 57 3.69 -0.25 2.66
N LYS A 58 4.81 -0.98 2.81
CA LYS A 58 6.02 -0.48 3.47
C LYS A 58 6.61 0.72 2.73
N LEU A 59 6.75 0.62 1.42
CA LEU A 59 7.24 1.69 0.55
C LEU A 59 6.35 2.94 0.66
N ASN A 60 5.03 2.78 0.62
CA ASN A 60 4.06 3.87 0.79
C ASN A 60 4.23 4.58 2.16
N TRP A 61 4.41 3.81 3.23
CA TRP A 61 4.64 4.35 4.58
C TRP A 61 5.99 5.08 4.72
N GLN A 62 7.04 4.54 4.12
CA GLN A 62 8.37 5.17 4.10
C GLN A 62 8.37 6.45 3.27
N TRP A 63 7.60 6.50 2.18
CA TRP A 63 7.43 7.71 1.40
C TRP A 63 6.74 8.82 2.18
N ALA A 64 5.73 8.46 2.98
CA ALA A 64 5.10 9.41 3.91
C ALA A 64 6.07 9.94 4.96
N GLU A 65 6.91 9.08 5.52
CA GLU A 65 8.00 9.48 6.41
C GLU A 65 8.93 10.50 5.73
N HIS A 66 9.36 10.20 4.51
CA HIS A 66 10.27 11.01 3.72
C HIS A 66 9.68 12.40 3.45
N ILE A 67 8.42 12.46 3.00
CA ILE A 67 7.74 13.75 2.76
C ILE A 67 7.56 14.55 4.04
N ALA A 68 7.15 13.91 5.14
CA ALA A 68 6.88 14.62 6.39
C ALA A 68 8.15 15.23 7.01
N ARG A 69 9.31 14.62 6.79
CA ARG A 69 10.61 15.08 7.34
C ARG A 69 11.45 15.92 6.39
N ARG A 70 10.98 16.12 5.16
CA ARG A 70 11.71 16.95 4.20
C ARG A 70 11.71 18.40 4.68
N THR A 71 12.89 19.03 4.74
CA THR A 71 13.07 20.41 5.23
C THR A 71 13.07 21.43 4.09
N ASP A 72 13.49 20.99 2.91
CA ASP A 72 13.60 21.76 1.68
C ASP A 72 12.23 21.97 1.04
N GLY A 73 11.68 23.17 1.26
CA GLY A 73 10.53 23.73 0.52
C GLY A 73 9.38 22.75 0.38
N ASN A 74 8.50 22.71 1.38
CA ASN A 74 7.35 21.80 1.59
C ASN A 74 6.28 21.73 0.47
N TRP A 75 6.62 21.93 -0.80
CA TRP A 75 5.71 21.78 -1.94
C TRP A 75 5.06 20.40 -1.99
N GLY A 76 5.81 19.31 -1.73
CA GLY A 76 5.26 17.96 -1.68
C GLY A 76 4.16 17.82 -0.63
N LEU A 77 4.42 18.28 0.59
CA LEU A 77 3.43 18.26 1.67
C LEU A 77 2.26 19.21 1.38
N LYS A 78 2.54 20.43 0.90
CA LYS A 78 1.52 21.42 0.54
C LYS A 78 0.57 20.91 -0.54
N VAL A 79 1.08 20.22 -1.56
CA VAL A 79 0.27 19.62 -2.63
C VAL A 79 -0.59 18.47 -2.10
N LEU A 80 -0.05 17.64 -1.21
CA LEU A 80 -0.80 16.54 -0.59
C LEU A 80 -1.91 17.00 0.35
N GLU A 81 -1.64 18.05 1.14
CA GLU A 81 -2.62 18.66 2.03
C GLU A 81 -3.55 19.62 1.31
N TRP A 82 -3.26 19.95 0.03
CA TRP A 82 -4.02 20.93 -0.70
C TRP A 82 -5.49 20.54 -0.81
N GLN A 83 -6.33 21.48 -0.38
CA GLN A 83 -7.77 21.41 -0.52
C GLN A 83 -8.21 22.66 -1.28
N PRO A 84 -8.84 22.52 -2.45
CA PRO A 84 -9.35 23.67 -3.18
C PRO A 84 -10.39 24.38 -2.29
N ARG A 85 -10.18 25.68 -2.04
CA ARG A 85 -11.14 26.53 -1.31
C ARG A 85 -12.34 26.91 -2.16
N THR A 86 -12.17 26.90 -3.48
CA THR A 86 -13.17 27.31 -4.46
C THR A 86 -13.64 26.08 -5.23
N GLY A 87 -14.95 25.90 -5.34
CA GLY A 87 -15.59 24.76 -6.00
C GLY A 87 -16.21 23.76 -5.03
N LYS A 88 -17.40 23.26 -5.36
CA LYS A 88 -18.07 22.18 -4.59
C LYS A 88 -17.49 20.85 -5.04
N ARG A 89 -17.09 19.99 -4.09
CA ARG A 89 -16.79 18.59 -4.42
C ARG A 89 -18.08 17.91 -4.87
N ARG A 90 -17.97 16.92 -5.78
CA ARG A 90 -19.11 16.09 -6.16
C ARG A 90 -19.77 15.52 -4.90
N VAL A 91 -21.08 15.67 -4.82
CA VAL A 91 -21.90 15.11 -3.73
C VAL A 91 -21.95 13.59 -3.94
N GLY A 92 -21.49 12.82 -2.96
CA GLY A 92 -21.39 11.36 -3.03
C GLY A 92 -20.10 10.81 -2.42
N ARG A 93 -19.77 9.54 -2.72
CA ARG A 93 -18.52 8.90 -2.25
C ARG A 93 -17.32 9.56 -2.93
N LEU A 94 -16.54 10.32 -2.15
CA LEU A 94 -15.31 10.93 -2.61
C LEU A 94 -14.26 9.85 -2.95
N THR A 95 -13.47 10.12 -3.98
CA THR A 95 -12.29 9.30 -4.30
C THR A 95 -11.29 9.39 -3.15
N THR A 96 -10.90 8.24 -2.61
CA THR A 96 -9.87 8.13 -1.55
C THR A 96 -8.56 8.74 -2.05
N ARG A 97 -8.01 9.68 -1.29
CA ARG A 97 -6.67 10.21 -1.54
C ARG A 97 -5.63 9.32 -0.86
N TRP A 98 -4.41 9.35 -1.38
CA TRP A 98 -3.26 8.67 -0.79
C TRP A 98 -3.10 8.98 0.71
N ILE A 99 -3.27 10.25 1.09
CA ILE A 99 -3.14 10.71 2.47
C ILE A 99 -4.24 10.17 3.40
N ASP A 100 -5.41 9.80 2.86
CA ASP A 100 -6.54 9.34 3.67
C ASP A 100 -6.24 7.99 4.33
N ASP A 101 -5.47 7.12 3.66
CA ASP A 101 -5.04 5.84 4.23
C ASP A 101 -3.99 6.02 5.34
N ILE A 102 -3.11 7.00 5.21
CA ILE A 102 -2.12 7.34 6.25
C ILE A 102 -2.82 7.96 7.46
N ARG A 103 -3.74 8.91 7.24
CA ARG A 103 -4.51 9.55 8.31
C ARG A 103 -5.40 8.57 9.08
N ARG A 104 -5.86 7.50 8.44
CA ARG A 104 -6.61 6.44 9.11
C ARG A 104 -5.78 5.74 10.20
N VAL A 105 -4.47 5.61 10.00
CA VAL A 105 -3.57 4.89 10.92
C VAL A 105 -2.79 5.83 11.85
N ALA A 106 -2.22 6.90 11.31
CA ALA A 106 -1.40 7.88 12.05
C ALA A 106 -2.20 9.08 12.58
N VAL A 107 -3.53 9.04 12.50
CA VAL A 107 -4.45 10.09 12.98
C VAL A 107 -4.29 11.41 12.19
N SER A 108 -5.12 12.41 12.47
CA SER A 108 -5.17 13.70 11.76
C SER A 108 -3.85 14.48 11.72
N ARG A 109 -2.95 14.28 12.70
CA ARG A 109 -1.63 14.94 12.79
C ARG A 109 -0.46 14.01 12.42
N TRP A 110 -0.65 13.20 11.38
CA TRP A 110 0.33 12.23 10.90
C TRP A 110 1.72 12.83 10.62
N THR A 111 1.82 14.10 10.22
CA THR A 111 3.11 14.80 9.99
C THR A 111 3.93 14.95 11.27
N GLN A 112 3.27 15.19 12.41
CA GLN A 112 3.92 15.23 13.73
C GLN A 112 4.30 13.82 14.19
N ALA A 113 3.38 12.86 14.01
CA ALA A 113 3.64 11.45 14.33
C ALA A 113 4.82 10.89 13.52
N ALA A 114 5.00 11.34 12.28
CA ALA A 114 6.12 10.95 11.42
C ALA A 114 7.48 11.50 11.88
N GLN A 115 7.53 12.57 12.70
CA GLN A 115 8.79 13.06 13.26
C GLN A 115 9.35 12.10 14.32
N ASP A 116 8.47 11.47 15.10
CA ASP A 116 8.85 10.42 16.05
C ASP A 116 9.07 9.09 15.32
N ARG A 117 10.34 8.70 15.16
CA ARG A 117 10.72 7.42 14.53
C ARG A 117 10.18 6.20 15.26
N GLY A 118 10.12 6.23 16.59
CA GLY A 118 9.65 5.11 17.39
C GLY A 118 8.16 4.87 17.19
N LEU A 119 7.37 5.94 17.32
CA LEU A 119 5.94 5.92 17.06
C LEU A 119 5.65 5.53 15.60
N TRP A 120 6.34 6.14 14.63
CA TRP A 120 6.13 5.87 13.21
C TRP A 120 6.42 4.42 12.81
N ASN A 121 7.49 3.83 13.33
CA ASN A 121 7.83 2.43 13.10
C ASN A 121 6.81 1.47 13.73
N SER A 122 6.25 1.83 14.89
CA SER A 122 5.21 1.02 15.54
C SER A 122 3.93 0.97 14.70
N LEU A 123 3.51 2.12 14.16
CA LEU A 123 2.34 2.26 13.31
C LEU A 123 2.52 1.59 11.94
N GLN A 124 3.74 1.57 11.40
CA GLN A 124 4.04 0.89 10.15
C GLN A 124 3.60 -0.57 10.16
N LYS A 125 3.83 -1.29 11.27
CA LYS A 125 3.42 -2.70 11.40
C LYS A 125 1.91 -2.85 11.25
N THR A 126 1.15 -1.98 11.91
CA THR A 126 -0.33 -1.98 11.84
C THR A 126 -0.84 -1.63 10.44
N TYR A 127 -0.20 -0.67 9.77
CA TYR A 127 -0.53 -0.28 8.40
C TYR A 127 -0.30 -1.42 7.41
N VAL A 128 0.87 -2.08 7.49
CA VAL A 128 1.20 -3.22 6.64
C VAL A 128 0.24 -4.38 6.88
N GLN A 129 -0.06 -4.69 8.16
CA GLN A 129 -1.02 -5.74 8.53
C GLN A 129 -2.43 -5.48 7.99
N GLN A 130 -2.90 -4.23 7.99
CA GLN A 130 -4.18 -3.86 7.41
C GLN A 130 -4.27 -4.29 5.94
N TRP A 131 -3.20 -4.08 5.16
CA TRP A 131 -3.21 -4.38 3.73
C TRP A 131 -2.97 -5.85 3.41
N THR A 132 -2.28 -6.60 4.27
CA THR A 132 -2.10 -8.05 4.11
C THR A 132 -3.35 -8.84 4.51
N LEU A 133 -3.93 -8.56 5.68
CA LEU A 133 -5.07 -9.33 6.21
C LEU A 133 -6.37 -9.05 5.44
N ARG A 134 -6.60 -7.79 5.08
CA ARG A 134 -7.82 -7.38 4.37
C ARG A 134 -7.90 -7.98 2.97
N THR A 135 -6.76 -8.21 2.33
CA THR A 135 -6.69 -8.82 1.00
C THR A 135 -6.86 -10.33 1.08
N GLU A 136 -6.29 -10.99 2.09
CA GLU A 136 -6.48 -12.42 2.34
C GLU A 136 -7.93 -12.76 2.70
N MET A 137 -8.56 -12.03 3.62
CA MET A 137 -9.97 -12.25 3.98
C MET A 137 -10.90 -12.12 2.78
N MET A 138 -10.69 -11.12 1.92
CA MET A 138 -11.53 -10.90 0.74
C MET A 138 -11.26 -11.93 -0.38
N MET A 139 -10.04 -12.44 -0.50
CA MET A 139 -9.74 -13.54 -1.44
C MET A 139 -10.41 -14.85 -1.00
N ARG A 140 -10.54 -15.08 0.30
CA ARG A 140 -11.24 -16.26 0.85
C ARG A 140 -12.76 -16.19 0.73
N MET A 141 -13.37 -14.99 0.78
CA MET A 141 -14.83 -14.81 0.65
C MET A 141 -15.36 -14.85 -0.79
N LYS A 142 -14.49 -14.96 -1.81
CA LYS A 142 -14.86 -15.05 -3.23
C LYS A 142 -14.71 -16.46 -3.81
N LEU A 143 -14.51 -17.45 -2.95
CA LEU A 143 -14.62 -18.89 -3.22
C LEU A 143 -15.92 -19.39 -2.58
#